data_AF-A0A810Q842-F1
#
_entry.id   AF-A0A810Q842-F1
#
_cell.length_a   1.000
_cell.length_b   1.000
_cell.length_c   1.000
_cell.angle_alpha   90.00
_cell.angle_beta   90.00
_cell.angle_gamma   90.00
#
_symmetry.space_group_name_H-M   'P 1'
#
loop_
_entity.id
_entity.type
_entity.pdbx_description
1 polymer ?
#
loop_
_entity_poly.entity_id
_entity_poly.type
_entity_poly.pdbx_seq_one_letter_code
_entity_poly.pdbx_strand_id
1 'polypeptide(L)' 'MDSFSFIIASRSSKEATDMKGYFVSGGYMGLVGGSYQLFATESDYLEYLAD' A
#
# COMPACT_ATOMS: atom_id res chain seq x y z
N MET A 1 2.43 -5.87 26.17
CA MET A 1 2.30 -6.58 24.88
C MET A 1 1.37 -5.73 24.02
N ASP A 2 1.89 -4.62 23.53
CA ASP A 2 1.21 -3.84 22.52
C ASP A 2 1.53 -4.52 21.19
N SER A 3 0.85 -5.64 20.92
CA SER A 3 1.00 -6.49 19.73
C SER A 3 0.70 -5.77 18.40
N PHE A 4 0.58 -4.45 18.40
CA PHE A 4 0.27 -3.63 17.23
C PHE A 4 1.44 -2.77 16.73
N SER A 5 2.60 -2.73 17.42
CA SER A 5 3.70 -1.82 17.04
C SER A 5 4.93 -2.47 16.37
N PHE A 6 5.01 -3.80 16.24
CA PHE A 6 6.26 -4.45 15.78
C PHE A 6 6.35 -4.72 14.27
N ILE A 7 5.25 -4.65 13.52
CA ILE A 7 5.26 -5.02 12.09
C ILE A 7 5.92 -3.94 11.21
N ILE A 8 6.10 -2.70 11.69
CA ILE A 8 6.72 -1.60 10.90
C ILE A 8 8.13 -1.26 11.41
N ALA A 9 8.86 -2.24 11.95
CA ALA A 9 10.28 -2.11 12.28
C ALA A 9 11.21 -2.69 11.19
N SER A 10 10.71 -2.91 9.96
CA SER A 10 11.53 -3.34 8.82
C SER A 10 12.28 -2.17 8.21
N ARG A 11 13.40 -1.83 8.83
CA ARG A 11 14.49 -1.08 8.23
C ARG A 11 15.09 -1.95 7.10
N SER A 12 14.77 -1.68 5.84
CA SER A 12 15.52 -2.20 4.68
C SER A 12 15.57 -1.18 3.57
N SER A 13 16.69 -0.46 3.52
CA SER A 13 17.11 0.28 2.34
C SER A 13 17.46 -0.71 1.23
N LYS A 14 17.10 -0.37 -0.01
CA LYS A 14 17.37 -1.05 -1.29
C LYS A 14 16.24 -2.00 -1.70
N GLU A 15 15.73 -1.71 -2.90
CA GLU A 15 14.63 -2.39 -3.61
C GLU A 15 13.22 -1.94 -3.20
N ALA A 16 12.97 -0.63 -3.28
CA ALA A 16 11.62 -0.11 -3.56
C ALA A 16 11.26 -0.38 -5.03
N THR A 17 11.42 -1.62 -5.49
CA THR A 17 10.78 -2.09 -6.70
C THR A 17 9.33 -2.36 -6.31
N ASP A 18 8.54 -1.29 -6.39
CA ASP A 18 7.14 -1.41 -6.76
C ASP A 18 6.21 -2.09 -5.76
N MET A 19 6.25 -1.68 -4.48
CA MET A 19 5.10 -1.89 -3.59
C MET A 19 3.94 -1.00 -4.06
N LYS A 20 3.22 -1.46 -5.08
CA LYS A 20 2.08 -0.77 -5.71
C LYS A 20 0.91 -0.55 -4.75
N GLY A 21 0.68 -1.47 -3.82
CA GLY A 21 -0.40 -1.35 -2.86
C GLY A 21 -0.64 -2.65 -2.10
N TYR A 22 -1.57 -2.65 -1.16
CA TYR A 22 -1.95 -3.83 -0.39
C TYR A 22 -3.44 -3.87 -0.08
N PHE A 23 -4.00 -5.08 0.01
CA PHE A 23 -5.39 -5.26 0.42
C PHE A 23 -5.57 -5.08 1.93
N VAL A 24 -6.65 -4.39 2.31
CA VAL A 24 -7.09 -4.21 3.70
C VAL A 24 -8.53 -4.70 3.83
N SER A 25 -9.00 -4.91 5.06
CA SER A 25 -10.38 -5.37 5.32
C SER A 25 -11.48 -4.45 4.75
N GLY A 26 -11.14 -3.21 4.37
CA GLY A 26 -12.06 -2.23 3.81
C GLY A 26 -11.80 -1.87 2.33
N GLY A 27 -10.90 -2.55 1.60
CA GLY A 27 -10.59 -2.22 0.21
C GLY A 27 -9.13 -2.47 -0.18
N TYR A 28 -8.63 -1.73 -1.16
CA TYR A 28 -7.24 -1.79 -1.64
C TYR A 28 -6.51 -0.48 -1.35
N MET A 29 -5.39 -0.51 -0.63
CA MET A 29 -4.55 0.67 -0.41
C MET A 29 -3.50 0.77 -1.51
N GLY A 30 -3.76 1.61 -2.51
CA GLY A 30 -2.85 1.88 -3.61
C GLY A 30 -1.89 3.03 -3.32
N LEU A 31 -0.65 2.94 -3.80
CA LEU A 31 0.35 3.99 -3.69
C LEU A 31 0.22 4.93 -4.90
N VAL A 32 -0.18 6.17 -4.61
CA VAL A 32 -0.40 7.25 -5.58
C VAL A 32 0.49 8.43 -5.22
N GLY A 33 1.40 8.82 -6.12
CA GLY A 33 2.24 10.00 -5.94
C GLY A 33 3.07 10.03 -4.65
N GLY A 34 3.42 8.86 -4.09
CA GLY A 34 4.16 8.74 -2.83
C GLY A 34 3.30 8.71 -1.56
N SER A 35 1.97 8.66 -1.68
CA SER A 35 1.03 8.51 -0.56
C SER A 35 0.08 7.33 -0.78
N TYR A 36 -0.33 6.66 0.29
CA TYR A 36 -1.32 5.58 0.22
C TYR A 36 -2.74 6.14 0.19
N GLN A 37 -3.51 5.73 -0.81
CA GLN A 37 -4.93 6.09 -0.98
C GLN A 37 -5.77 4.81 -0.96
N LEU A 38 -6.91 4.86 -0.27
CA LEU A 38 -7.85 3.75 -0.19
C LEU A 38 -8.75 3.76 -1.43
N PHE A 39 -8.69 2.66 -2.18
CA PHE A 39 -9.55 2.33 -3.30
C PHE A 39 -10.56 1.26 -2.89
N ALA A 40 -11.70 1.22 -3.58
CA ALA A 40 -12.69 0.18 -3.37
C ALA A 40 -12.15 -1.18 -3.84
N THR A 41 -11.45 -1.21 -4.97
CA THR A 41 -10.84 -2.41 -5.54
C THR A 41 -9.44 -2.15 -6.11
N GLU A 42 -8.70 -3.22 -6.38
CA GLU A 42 -7.43 -3.13 -7.13
C GLU A 42 -7.65 -2.61 -8.55
N SER A 43 -8.79 -2.95 -9.18
CA SER A 43 -9.13 -2.45 -10.51
C SER A 43 -9.25 -0.93 -10.54
N ASP A 44 -9.92 -0.31 -9.55
CA ASP A 44 -10.00 1.16 -9.44
C ASP A 44 -8.60 1.79 -9.32
N TYR A 45 -7.68 1.13 -8.59
CA TYR A 45 -6.29 1.59 -8.48
C TYR A 45 -5.53 1.46 -9.79
N LEU A 46 -5.70 0.35 -10.52
CA LEU A 46 -5.07 0.13 -11.82
C LEU A 46 -5.59 1.10 -12.88
N GLU A 47 -6.89 1.39 -12.89
CA GLU A 47 -7.50 2.40 -13.75
C GLU A 47 -6.95 3.79 -13.42
N TYR A 48 -6.83 4.13 -12.14
CA TYR A 48 -6.24 5.40 -11.69
C TYR A 48 -4.75 5.55 -12.07
N LEU A 49 -3.97 4.46 -12.07
CA LEU A 49 -2.58 4.49 -12.51
C LEU A 49 -2.41 4.52 -14.04
N ALA A 50 -3.43 4.07 -14.78
CA ALA A 50 -3.40 4.00 -16.23
C ALA A 50 -3.71 5.35 -16.91
N ASP A 51 -4.26 6.31 -16.15
CA ASP A 51 -4.45 7.72 -16.52
C ASP A 51 -3.21 8.57 -16.16
#